data_AF-A0A1A7ZRC5-F1
#
_entry.id   AF-A0A1A7ZRC5-F1
#
_cell.length_a   1.000
_cell.length_b   1.000
_cell.length_c   1.000
_cell.angle_alpha   90.00
_cell.angle_beta   90.00
_cell.angle_gamma   90.00
#
_symmetry.space_group_name_H-M   'P 1'
#
loop_
_entity.id
_entity.type
_entity.pdbx_description
1 polymer ?
#
loop_
_entity_poly.entity_id
_entity_poly.type
_entity_poly.pdbx_seq_one_letter_code
_entity_poly.pdbx_strand_id
1 'polypeptide(L)'
;FHTPGPGAYSPERAPPCNLQRRPPSYTMGSRTRYCSSDPVPAPNKYSLPPLLGSRVPNKPASASYTMSGSFSRGGPSVDLTKTPGPCSYNSTDPSVYLPRQPAFSMLGRHSLPKDDTKNPGPGTYNAEKVMAHKARAP
;
A
#
# COMPACT_ATOMS: atom_id res chain seq x y z
N PHE A 1 -28.89 65.81 -25.07
CA PHE A 1 -29.72 65.64 -26.28
C PHE A 1 -29.57 66.90 -27.11
N HIS A 2 -28.96 66.82 -28.30
CA HIS A 2 -28.87 67.95 -29.22
C HIS A 2 -29.98 67.81 -30.25
N THR A 3 -30.87 68.80 -30.33
CA THR A 3 -31.90 68.86 -31.36
C THR A 3 -31.24 69.26 -32.69
N PRO A 4 -31.47 68.52 -33.79
CA PRO A 4 -30.97 68.91 -35.09
C PRO A 4 -31.46 70.31 -35.47
N GLY A 5 -30.59 71.09 -36.12
CA GLY A 5 -30.93 72.40 -36.66
C GLY A 5 -31.93 72.30 -37.82
N PRO A 6 -32.62 73.41 -38.16
CA PRO A 6 -33.54 73.45 -39.30
C PRO A 6 -32.79 73.07 -40.59
N GLY A 7 -33.31 72.08 -41.32
CA GLY A 7 -32.69 71.52 -42.54
C GLY A 7 -31.84 70.26 -42.34
N ALA A 8 -31.51 69.88 -41.10
CA ALA A 8 -30.84 68.61 -40.80
C ALA A 8 -31.82 67.41 -40.71
N TYR A 9 -33.13 67.69 -40.74
CA TYR A 9 -34.17 66.67 -40.81
C TYR A 9 -34.38 66.26 -42.27
N SER A 10 -34.27 64.96 -42.55
CA SER A 10 -34.63 64.34 -43.84
C SER A 10 -35.92 63.52 -43.67
N PRO A 11 -37.11 64.15 -43.61
CA PRO A 11 -38.39 63.46 -43.46
C PRO A 11 -38.69 62.50 -44.61
N GLU A 12 -38.12 62.71 -45.80
CA GLU A 12 -38.23 61.83 -46.96
C GLU A 12 -37.51 60.48 -46.80
N ARG A 13 -36.51 60.41 -45.91
CA ARG A 13 -35.83 59.16 -45.57
C ARG A 13 -36.52 58.44 -44.41
N ALA A 14 -37.41 59.14 -43.69
CA ALA A 14 -38.22 58.50 -42.69
C ALA A 14 -39.19 57.53 -43.39
N PRO A 15 -39.40 56.32 -42.84
CA PRO A 15 -40.47 55.45 -43.32
C PRO A 15 -41.77 56.27 -43.35
N PRO A 16 -42.62 56.10 -44.39
CA PRO A 16 -43.88 56.85 -44.46
C PRO A 16 -44.63 56.65 -43.15
N CYS A 17 -45.02 57.78 -42.54
CA CYS A 17 -45.80 57.80 -41.30
C CYS A 17 -46.97 56.81 -41.46
N ASN A 18 -47.28 56.04 -40.41
CA ASN A 18 -48.13 54.84 -40.39
C ASN A 18 -49.61 55.05 -40.84
N LEU A 19 -49.84 55.65 -42.01
CA LEU A 19 -51.15 55.91 -42.62
C LEU A 19 -51.70 54.67 -43.33
N GLN A 20 -50.89 53.63 -43.50
CA GLN A 20 -51.31 52.33 -44.05
C GLN A 20 -51.08 51.22 -43.03
N ARG A 21 -52.10 50.38 -42.84
CA ARG A 21 -52.06 49.23 -41.95
C ARG A 21 -51.03 48.21 -42.46
N ARG A 22 -49.88 48.12 -41.79
CA ARG A 22 -48.87 47.11 -42.08
C ARG A 22 -49.21 45.79 -41.38
N PRO A 23 -48.99 44.64 -42.02
CA PRO A 23 -49.03 43.37 -41.30
C PRO A 23 -47.94 43.38 -40.21
N PRO A 24 -48.21 42.75 -39.04
CA PRO A 24 -47.21 42.66 -37.99
C PRO A 24 -45.98 41.90 -38.49
N SER A 25 -44.79 42.44 -38.23
CA SER A 25 -43.52 41.78 -38.50
C SER A 25 -42.96 41.23 -37.19
N TYR A 26 -42.83 39.91 -37.11
CA TYR A 26 -42.26 39.24 -35.94
C TYR A 26 -40.86 38.73 -36.27
N THR A 27 -39.87 39.12 -35.47
CA THR A 27 -38.54 38.52 -35.48
C THR A 27 -38.45 37.55 -34.31
N MET A 28 -38.18 36.28 -34.58
CA MET A 28 -37.79 35.34 -33.54
C MET A 28 -36.31 35.55 -33.22
N GLY A 29 -35.99 35.80 -31.95
CA GLY A 29 -34.59 35.80 -31.48
C GLY A 29 -33.93 34.44 -31.68
N SER A 30 -32.60 34.41 -31.67
CA SER A 30 -31.85 33.15 -31.73
C SER A 30 -32.24 32.22 -30.58
N ARG A 31 -32.21 30.90 -30.82
CA ARG A 31 -32.42 29.91 -29.76
C ARG A 31 -31.39 30.12 -28.65
N THR A 32 -31.84 30.23 -27.41
CA THR A 32 -30.96 30.21 -26.25
C THR A 32 -30.16 28.91 -26.29
N ARG A 33 -28.86 29.00 -25.97
CA ARG A 33 -28.01 27.81 -25.87
C ARG A 33 -28.64 26.88 -24.84
N TYR A 34 -28.77 25.60 -25.17
CA TYR A 34 -29.15 24.59 -24.20
C TYR A 34 -28.16 24.68 -23.04
N CYS A 35 -28.61 24.99 -21.83
CA CYS A 35 -27.74 25.01 -20.67
C CYS A 35 -27.20 23.59 -20.49
N SER A 36 -25.91 23.35 -20.76
CA SER A 36 -25.31 22.01 -20.76
C SER A 36 -25.17 21.37 -19.37
N SER A 37 -25.82 21.89 -18.34
CA SER A 37 -25.73 21.37 -16.99
C SER A 37 -26.81 21.99 -16.12
N ASP A 38 -28.05 21.56 -16.31
CA ASP A 38 -29.05 21.76 -15.27
C ASP A 38 -28.66 20.83 -14.10
N PRO A 39 -28.37 21.34 -12.89
CA PRO A 39 -28.05 20.50 -11.74
C PRO A 39 -29.25 19.68 -11.26
N VAL A 40 -30.44 19.92 -11.83
CA VAL A 40 -31.65 19.18 -11.49
C VAL A 40 -31.56 17.76 -12.03
N PRO A 41 -31.53 16.74 -11.15
CA PRO A 41 -31.53 15.35 -11.58
C PRO A 41 -32.83 15.03 -12.33
N ALA A 42 -32.78 14.05 -13.21
CA ALA A 42 -33.98 13.54 -13.88
C ALA A 42 -35.04 13.11 -12.84
N PRO A 43 -36.35 13.14 -13.18
CA PRO A 43 -37.43 12.80 -12.24
C PRO A 43 -37.27 11.44 -11.54
N ASN A 44 -36.60 10.49 -12.19
CA ASN A 44 -36.32 9.14 -11.68
C ASN A 44 -34.96 9.01 -10.97
N LYS A 45 -34.22 10.10 -10.76
CA LYS A 45 -32.84 10.10 -10.24
C LYS A 45 -32.71 10.82 -8.89
N TYR A 46 -33.82 11.19 -8.25
CA TYR A 46 -33.77 11.68 -6.87
C TYR A 46 -33.39 10.53 -5.93
N SER A 47 -32.34 10.73 -5.15
CA SER A 47 -31.93 9.83 -4.07
C SER A 47 -31.90 10.60 -2.76
N LEU A 48 -32.45 10.02 -1.70
CA LEU A 48 -32.39 10.61 -0.38
C LEU A 48 -30.97 10.46 0.19
N PRO A 49 -30.46 11.45 0.93
CA PRO A 49 -29.20 11.31 1.63
C PRO A 49 -29.30 10.20 2.70
N PRO A 50 -28.18 9.53 3.04
CA PRO A 50 -28.18 8.50 4.07
C PRO A 50 -28.63 9.08 5.42
N LEU A 51 -29.60 8.40 6.05
CA LEU A 51 -30.15 8.81 7.35
C LEU A 51 -29.46 8.11 8.54
N LEU A 52 -28.58 7.14 8.25
CA LEU A 52 -27.83 6.36 9.23
C LEU A 52 -26.33 6.50 8.97
N GLY A 53 -25.55 6.60 10.05
CA GLY A 53 -24.09 6.73 10.00
C GLY A 53 -23.60 8.16 10.18
N SER A 54 -22.30 8.37 9.99
CA SER A 54 -21.59 9.62 10.31
C SER A 54 -21.83 10.79 9.34
N ARG A 55 -22.60 10.60 8.26
CA ARG A 55 -22.82 11.60 7.19
C ARG A 55 -24.30 11.94 7.01
N VAL A 56 -24.99 12.29 8.09
CA VAL A 56 -26.37 12.79 8.01
C VAL A 56 -26.35 14.32 7.81
N PRO A 57 -27.01 14.87 6.77
CA PRO A 57 -26.92 16.31 6.46
C PRO A 57 -27.61 17.23 7.47
N ASN A 58 -28.72 16.78 8.06
CA ASN A 58 -29.64 17.65 8.82
C ASN A 58 -29.43 17.61 10.34
N LYS A 59 -28.48 16.81 10.84
CA LYS A 59 -28.20 16.70 12.28
C LYS A 59 -26.74 16.30 12.52
N PRO A 60 -26.13 16.70 13.64
CA PRO A 60 -24.82 16.18 14.02
C PRO A 60 -24.90 14.66 14.17
N ALA A 61 -23.94 13.96 13.58
CA ALA A 61 -23.83 12.51 13.65
C ALA A 61 -22.57 12.11 14.44
N SER A 62 -22.72 11.13 15.33
CA SER A 62 -21.60 10.57 16.07
C SER A 62 -20.69 9.73 15.16
N ALA A 63 -19.44 9.55 15.56
CA ALA A 63 -18.49 8.71 14.83
C ALA A 63 -19.06 7.29 14.63
N SER A 64 -18.94 6.78 13.40
CA SER A 64 -19.36 5.41 13.05
C SER A 64 -18.10 4.55 12.90
N TYR A 65 -17.83 3.72 13.90
CA TYR A 65 -16.70 2.79 13.88
C TYR A 65 -17.14 1.48 13.24
N THR A 66 -16.41 1.02 12.24
CA THR A 66 -16.56 -0.32 11.68
C THR A 66 -15.25 -1.06 11.91
N MET A 67 -15.32 -2.27 12.44
CA MET A 67 -14.17 -3.16 12.49
C MET A 67 -13.89 -3.64 11.06
N SER A 68 -13.02 -2.94 10.34
CA SER A 68 -12.52 -3.39 9.04
C SER A 68 -11.48 -4.48 9.28
N GLY A 69 -11.95 -5.70 9.45
CA GLY A 69 -11.09 -6.87 9.61
C GLY A 69 -11.84 -8.13 9.24
N SER A 70 -11.72 -8.56 7.98
CA SER A 70 -11.93 -9.97 7.70
C SER A 70 -10.75 -10.71 8.33
N PHE A 71 -10.97 -11.42 9.44
CA PHE A 71 -10.01 -12.43 9.87
C PHE A 71 -9.71 -13.30 8.65
N SER A 72 -8.41 -13.53 8.36
CA SER A 72 -8.04 -14.40 7.25
C SER A 72 -8.87 -15.67 7.38
N ARG A 73 -9.65 -16.00 6.36
CA ARG A 73 -10.47 -17.21 6.32
C ARG A 73 -9.53 -18.40 6.57
N GLY A 74 -9.47 -18.87 7.82
CA GLY A 74 -8.42 -19.79 8.28
C GLY A 74 -7.62 -19.36 9.52
N GLY A 75 -8.11 -18.43 10.34
CA GLY A 75 -7.68 -18.33 11.74
C GLY A 75 -8.08 -19.57 12.54
N PRO A 76 -7.56 -19.80 13.77
CA PRO A 76 -7.84 -21.00 14.56
C PRO A 76 -9.32 -21.19 14.90
N SER A 77 -10.15 -20.14 14.82
CA SER A 77 -11.61 -20.24 14.97
C SER A 77 -12.32 -20.81 13.73
N VAL A 78 -11.67 -20.77 12.56
CA VAL A 78 -12.20 -21.21 11.27
C VAL A 78 -11.54 -22.52 10.83
N ASP A 79 -10.25 -22.68 11.12
CA ASP A 79 -9.46 -23.85 10.78
C ASP A 79 -8.90 -24.49 12.05
N LEU A 80 -9.66 -25.46 12.58
CA LEU A 80 -9.33 -26.18 13.80
C LEU A 80 -8.03 -27.00 13.67
N THR A 81 -7.54 -27.25 12.45
CA THR A 81 -6.27 -27.96 12.24
C THR A 81 -5.06 -27.13 12.69
N LYS A 82 -5.20 -25.82 12.79
CA LYS A 82 -4.16 -24.90 13.26
C LYS A 82 -4.13 -24.73 14.78
N THR A 83 -5.11 -25.26 15.48
CA THR A 83 -5.18 -25.18 16.94
C THR A 83 -4.35 -26.33 17.51
N PRO A 84 -3.20 -26.07 18.17
CA PRO A 84 -2.42 -27.14 18.79
C PRO A 84 -3.29 -27.89 19.80
N GLY A 85 -3.23 -29.22 19.77
CA GLY A 85 -3.93 -30.04 20.75
C GLY A 85 -3.43 -29.79 22.19
N PRO A 86 -4.16 -30.25 23.22
CA PRO A 86 -3.81 -29.98 24.62
C PRO A 86 -2.40 -30.45 25.02
N CYS A 87 -1.85 -31.45 24.33
CA CYS A 87 -0.50 -31.98 24.57
C CYS A 87 0.57 -31.44 23.58
N SER A 88 0.20 -30.49 22.70
CA SER A 88 1.10 -29.94 21.67
C SER A 88 1.81 -28.65 22.11
N TYR A 89 1.50 -28.12 23.28
CA TYR A 89 2.15 -26.93 23.81
C TYR A 89 3.52 -27.28 24.39
N ASN A 90 4.57 -26.57 23.95
CA ASN A 90 5.89 -26.69 24.54
C ASN A 90 5.93 -25.98 25.89
N SER A 91 6.56 -26.59 26.88
CA SER A 91 6.87 -25.93 28.14
C SER A 91 8.02 -24.94 27.94
N THR A 92 7.86 -23.72 28.47
CA THR A 92 8.94 -22.72 28.48
C THR A 92 10.02 -23.12 29.47
N ASP A 93 11.29 -22.85 29.12
CA ASP A 93 12.41 -23.08 30.03
C ASP A 93 12.26 -22.22 31.30
N PRO A 94 12.38 -22.80 32.52
CA PRO A 94 12.20 -22.05 33.77
C PRO A 94 13.17 -20.90 33.95
N SER A 95 14.36 -20.94 33.33
CA SER A 95 15.35 -19.87 33.44
C SER A 95 14.94 -18.58 32.72
N VAL A 96 13.83 -18.60 31.97
CA VAL A 96 13.21 -17.40 31.38
C VAL A 96 12.58 -16.49 32.44
N TYR A 97 12.01 -17.07 33.50
CA TYR A 97 11.29 -16.32 34.54
C TYR A 97 11.83 -16.55 35.96
N LEU A 98 12.71 -17.52 36.15
CA LEU A 98 13.43 -17.76 37.40
C LEU A 98 14.92 -17.44 37.23
N PRO A 99 15.63 -17.09 38.32
CA PRO A 99 17.06 -16.93 38.29
C PRO A 99 17.75 -18.21 37.77
N ARG A 100 18.51 -18.06 36.69
CA ARG A 100 19.25 -19.15 36.05
C ARG A 100 20.41 -19.59 36.93
N GLN A 101 20.54 -20.89 37.16
CA GLN A 101 21.71 -21.45 37.86
C GLN A 101 22.98 -21.36 37.00
N PRO A 102 24.17 -21.25 37.61
CA PRO A 102 25.43 -21.21 36.86
C PRO A 102 25.60 -22.50 36.04
N ALA A 103 25.86 -22.34 34.74
CA ALA A 103 26.14 -23.44 33.82
C ALA A 103 27.63 -23.40 33.43
N PHE A 104 28.36 -24.46 33.72
CA PHE A 104 29.77 -24.60 33.37
C PHE A 104 29.92 -25.51 32.14
N SER A 105 30.80 -25.13 31.23
CA SER A 105 31.23 -25.98 30.12
C SER A 105 32.68 -26.38 30.33
N MET A 106 33.01 -27.64 30.05
CA MET A 106 34.39 -28.10 30.02
C MET A 106 34.93 -27.87 28.60
N LEU A 107 36.06 -27.17 28.51
CA LEU A 107 36.75 -26.96 27.23
C LEU A 107 37.15 -28.33 26.64
N GLY A 108 36.92 -28.53 25.35
CA GLY A 108 37.27 -29.78 24.66
C GLY A 108 38.77 -30.10 24.73
N ARG A 109 39.14 -31.38 24.63
CA ARG A 109 40.54 -31.79 24.66
C ARG A 109 41.29 -31.22 23.45
N HIS A 110 42.37 -30.49 23.69
CA HIS A 110 43.33 -30.11 22.65
C HIS A 110 44.08 -31.37 22.18
N SER A 111 44.21 -31.55 20.86
CA SER A 111 45.06 -32.61 20.30
C SER A 111 46.49 -32.39 20.76
N LEU A 112 47.10 -33.41 21.34
CA LEU A 112 48.54 -33.38 21.65
C LEU A 112 49.31 -33.09 20.36
N PRO A 113 50.37 -32.26 20.40
CA PRO A 113 51.26 -32.10 19.25
C PRO A 113 51.78 -33.49 18.88
N LYS A 114 51.46 -33.92 17.66
CA LYS A 114 51.96 -35.18 17.13
C LYS A 114 53.47 -35.02 16.96
N ASP A 115 54.24 -35.87 17.63
CA ASP A 115 55.68 -35.93 17.41
C ASP A 115 55.92 -36.31 15.94
N ASP A 116 56.44 -35.35 15.16
CA ASP A 116 56.69 -35.49 13.72
C ASP A 116 58.05 -36.18 13.45
N THR A 117 58.70 -36.70 14.50
CA THR A 117 59.89 -37.53 14.33
C THR A 117 59.56 -38.80 13.54
N LYS A 118 60.19 -38.93 12.37
CA LYS A 118 60.18 -40.17 11.60
C LYS A 118 61.01 -41.20 12.38
N ASN A 119 60.34 -42.00 13.20
CA ASN A 119 60.92 -43.15 13.90
C ASN A 119 60.65 -44.40 13.05
N PRO A 120 61.53 -44.75 12.09
CA PRO A 120 61.28 -45.86 11.20
C PRO A 120 61.37 -47.19 11.97
N GLY A 121 60.52 -48.16 11.61
CA GLY A 121 60.44 -49.43 12.33
C GLY A 121 61.73 -50.26 12.24
N PRO A 122 61.94 -51.23 13.16
CA PRO A 122 63.07 -52.15 13.09
C PRO A 122 63.06 -52.89 11.75
N GLY A 123 64.17 -52.82 11.00
CA GLY A 123 64.29 -53.36 9.63
C GLY A 123 64.18 -52.32 8.50
N THR A 124 63.75 -51.09 8.79
CA THR A 124 63.75 -49.99 7.80
C THR A 124 65.14 -49.33 7.68
N TYR A 125 65.98 -49.53 8.69
CA TYR A 125 67.36 -49.06 8.71
C TYR A 125 68.22 -49.91 7.76
N ASN A 126 68.71 -49.32 6.68
CA ASN A 126 69.58 -49.98 5.72
C ASN A 126 71.05 -49.64 6.03
N ALA A 127 71.74 -50.50 6.78
CA ALA A 127 73.16 -50.31 7.12
C ALA A 127 74.05 -50.24 5.86
N GLU A 128 73.69 -50.96 4.80
CA GLU A 128 74.42 -50.98 3.52
C GLU A 128 74.44 -49.61 2.81
N LYS A 129 73.46 -48.74 3.09
CA LYS A 129 73.36 -47.39 2.53
C LYS A 129 74.09 -46.34 3.36
N VAL A 130 74.78 -46.74 4.43
CA VAL A 130 75.51 -45.81 5.32
C VAL A 130 76.73 -45.22 4.63
N MET A 131 77.40 -46.00 3.78
CA MET A 131 78.59 -45.55 3.07
C MET A 131 78.33 -44.50 1.98
N ALA A 132 77.05 -44.28 1.61
CA ALA A 132 76.67 -43.22 0.68
C ALA A 132 76.83 -41.80 1.30
N HIS A 133 76.81 -41.69 2.62
CA HIS A 133 76.89 -40.41 3.35
C HIS A 133 77.99 -40.38 4.42
N LYS A 134 78.67 -41.51 4.67
CA LYS A 134 79.81 -41.62 5.59
C LYS A 134 80.94 -42.42 4.93
N ALA A 135 82.19 -42.05 5.17
CA ALA A 135 83.34 -42.69 4.55
C ALA A 135 83.56 -44.16 4.97
N ARG A 136 82.98 -44.58 6.11
CA ARG A 136 83.12 -45.94 6.64
C ARG A 136 81.87 -46.32 7.44
N ALA A 137 81.53 -47.61 7.44
CA ALA A 137 80.47 -48.15 8.28
C ALA A 137 80.80 -47.93 9.79
N PRO A 138 79.80 -47.61 10.63
CA PRO A 138 79.97 -47.42 12.06
C PRO A 138 80.33 -48.70 12.79
#